data_AF-A0A7C2HL18-F1
#
_entry.id   AF-A0A7C2HL18-F1
#
_cell.length_a   1.000
_cell.length_b   1.000
_cell.length_c   1.000
_cell.angle_alpha   90.00
_cell.angle_beta   90.00
_cell.angle_gamma   90.00
#
_symmetry.space_group_name_H-M   'P 1'
#
loop_
_entity.id
_entity.type
_entity.pdbx_description
1 polymer ?
#
loop_
_entity_poly.entity_id
_entity_poly.type
_entity_poly.pdbx_seq_one_letter_code
_entity_poly.pdbx_strand_id
1 'polypeptide(L)'
;MERELPAVAADMQELHAQRLNRYVTAMRNGRPDRVPIRPFAAEFTARHCGMTAQQVTHDYRQAFEAVIRCCRDYDWDAAVPNMVYVWTGLVQAAGLRYYAIPGIDVDEHTGFQYREPDMEHAWMRREEYDEFIEDPVAFLWTKWLPRISAE
;
A
#
# COMPACT_ATOMS: atom_id res chain seq x y z
N MET A 1 8.57 24.39 -10.63
CA MET A 1 7.35 25.12 -11.00
C MET A 1 6.29 24.73 -9.98
N GLU A 2 6.19 25.47 -8.88
CA GLU A 2 5.16 25.25 -7.86
C GLU A 2 3.81 25.54 -8.52
N ARG A 3 2.99 24.51 -8.68
CA ARG A 3 1.59 24.69 -9.09
C ARG A 3 0.86 25.26 -7.87
N GLU A 4 0.46 26.53 -7.95
CA GLU A 4 -0.56 27.07 -7.04
C GLU A 4 -1.79 26.17 -7.14
N LEU A 5 -2.16 25.56 -6.01
CA LEU A 5 -3.39 24.81 -5.90
C LEU A 5 -4.55 25.83 -5.94
N PRO A 6 -5.55 25.63 -6.82
CA PRO A 6 -6.67 26.56 -6.91
C PRO A 6 -7.41 26.65 -5.57
N ALA A 7 -7.97 27.83 -5.28
CA ALA A 7 -8.77 28.06 -4.08
C ALA A 7 -9.91 27.03 -4.00
N VAL A 8 -9.96 26.31 -2.87
CA VAL A 8 -10.98 25.28 -2.62
C VAL A 8 -12.34 25.98 -2.46
N ALA A 9 -13.31 25.65 -3.31
CA ALA A 9 -14.66 26.20 -3.24
C ALA A 9 -15.30 25.89 -1.87
N ALA A 10 -16.18 26.77 -1.37
CA ALA A 10 -16.86 26.60 -0.08
C ALA A 10 -17.55 25.24 0.06
N ASP A 11 -18.14 24.74 -1.04
CA ASP A 11 -18.75 23.41 -1.14
C ASP A 11 -17.74 22.27 -0.89
N MET A 12 -16.51 22.38 -1.41
CA MET A 12 -15.45 21.39 -1.20
C MET A 12 -14.93 21.38 0.24
N GLN A 13 -14.91 22.53 0.92
CA GLN A 13 -14.55 22.60 2.35
C GLN A 13 -15.63 21.92 3.20
N GLU A 14 -16.91 22.13 2.89
CA GLU A 14 -18.02 21.50 3.57
C GLU A 14 -18.01 19.98 3.36
N LEU A 15 -17.86 19.52 2.11
CA LEU A 15 -17.74 18.10 1.78
C LEU A 15 -16.56 17.45 2.50
N HIS A 16 -15.40 18.12 2.54
CA HIS A 16 -14.24 17.65 3.29
C HIS A 16 -14.55 17.53 4.79
N ALA A 17 -15.18 18.54 5.40
CA ALA A 17 -15.55 18.50 6.81
C ALA A 17 -16.52 17.35 7.13
N GLN A 18 -17.52 17.13 6.25
CA GLN A 18 -18.47 16.02 6.38
C GLN A 18 -17.77 14.66 6.31
N ARG A 19 -16.91 14.44 5.29
CA ARG A 19 -16.14 13.19 5.13
C ARG A 19 -15.17 12.95 6.27
N LEU A 20 -14.47 14.00 6.72
CA LEU A 20 -13.55 13.94 7.86
C LEU A 20 -14.28 13.57 9.16
N ASN A 21 -15.42 14.21 9.43
CA ASN A 21 -16.23 13.91 10.61
C ASN A 21 -16.74 12.46 10.59
N ARG A 22 -17.19 11.98 9.43
CA ARG A 22 -17.62 10.60 9.22
C ARG A 22 -16.49 9.61 9.51
N TYR A 23 -15.32 9.83 8.89
CA TYR A 23 -14.17 8.95 9.02
C TYR A 23 -13.62 8.93 10.45
N VAL A 24 -13.43 10.09 11.09
CA VAL A 24 -12.88 10.17 12.45
C VAL A 24 -13.86 9.66 13.50
N THR A 25 -15.16 9.88 13.33
CA THR A 25 -16.18 9.30 14.22
C THR A 25 -16.11 7.76 14.20
N ALA A 26 -16.02 7.15 13.01
CA ALA A 26 -15.88 5.70 12.88
C ALA A 26 -14.58 5.19 13.52
N MET A 27 -13.44 5.86 13.28
CA MET A 27 -12.13 5.51 13.87
C MET A 27 -12.13 5.58 15.41
N ARG A 28 -13.05 6.34 16.01
CA ARG A 28 -13.24 6.47 17.46
C ARG A 28 -14.33 5.54 18.03
N ASN A 29 -14.77 4.55 17.26
CA ASN A 29 -15.87 3.65 17.62
C ASN A 29 -17.21 4.36 17.90
N GLY A 30 -17.42 5.55 17.34
CA GLY A 30 -18.70 6.26 17.40
C GLY A 30 -19.67 5.81 16.30
N ARG A 31 -20.87 6.40 16.27
CA ARG A 31 -21.86 6.19 15.19
C ARG A 31 -21.81 7.34 14.19
N PRO A 32 -21.13 7.18 13.03
CA PRO A 32 -21.16 8.19 11.98
C PRO A 32 -22.55 8.27 11.32
N ASP A 33 -22.73 9.26 10.45
CA ASP A 33 -23.95 9.43 9.64
C ASP A 33 -24.17 8.27 8.65
N ARG A 34 -23.07 7.67 8.15
CA ARG A 34 -23.05 6.42 7.36
C ARG A 34 -21.68 5.73 7.47
N VAL A 35 -21.58 4.47 7.01
CA VAL A 35 -20.29 3.75 6.96
C VAL A 35 -19.32 4.47 6.02
N PRO A 36 -18.10 4.85 6.47
CA PRO A 36 -17.13 5.49 5.60
C PRO A 36 -16.51 4.51 4.59
N ILE A 37 -16.21 5.01 3.39
CA ILE A 37 -15.52 4.29 2.33
C ILE A 37 -14.06 4.73 2.28
N ARG A 38 -13.14 3.81 2.60
CA ARG A 38 -11.69 4.00 2.49
C ARG A 38 -11.04 2.75 1.88
N PRO A 39 -10.95 2.65 0.54
CA PRO A 39 -10.47 1.45 -0.12
C PRO A 39 -8.95 1.31 -0.05
N PHE A 40 -8.51 0.06 -0.05
CA PHE A 40 -7.13 -0.32 -0.34
C PHE A 40 -7.00 -0.50 -1.86
N ALA A 41 -6.79 0.60 -2.58
CA ALA A 41 -6.90 0.60 -4.04
C ALA A 41 -5.61 0.14 -4.75
N ALA A 42 -4.41 0.38 -4.19
CA ALA A 42 -3.16 -0.13 -4.74
C ALA A 42 -3.03 0.05 -6.28
N GLU A 43 -2.60 -0.99 -7.01
CA GLU A 43 -2.42 -0.98 -8.47
C GLU A 43 -3.71 -0.80 -9.27
N PHE A 44 -4.90 -0.93 -8.66
CA PHE A 44 -6.15 -0.54 -9.32
C PHE A 44 -6.11 0.92 -9.75
N THR A 45 -5.52 1.79 -8.92
CA THR A 45 -5.42 3.23 -9.24
C THR A 45 -4.61 3.47 -10.51
N ALA A 46 -3.55 2.69 -10.73
CA ALA A 46 -2.75 2.74 -11.95
C ALA A 46 -3.60 2.37 -13.16
N ARG A 47 -4.27 1.21 -13.11
CA ARG A 47 -5.11 0.72 -14.20
C ARG A 47 -6.23 1.69 -14.54
N HIS A 48 -6.92 2.22 -13.53
CA HIS A 48 -7.96 3.25 -13.67
C HIS A 48 -7.42 4.51 -14.37
N CYS A 49 -6.18 4.88 -14.07
CA CYS A 49 -5.55 6.09 -14.60
C CYS A 49 -4.83 5.91 -15.94
N GLY A 50 -4.84 4.70 -16.53
CA GLY A 50 -4.10 4.37 -17.74
C GLY A 50 -2.58 4.25 -17.53
N MET A 51 -2.16 3.98 -16.30
CA MET A 51 -0.76 3.74 -15.91
C MET A 51 -0.50 2.24 -15.74
N THR A 52 0.76 1.84 -15.85
CA THR A 52 1.22 0.46 -15.55
C THR A 52 1.43 0.28 -14.03
N ALA A 53 1.43 -0.97 -13.57
CA ALA A 53 1.79 -1.27 -12.18
C ALA A 53 3.24 -0.87 -11.89
N GLN A 54 4.14 -1.07 -12.86
CA GLN A 54 5.53 -0.60 -12.79
C GLN A 54 5.63 0.91 -12.54
N GLN A 55 4.89 1.74 -13.27
CA GLN A 55 4.97 3.20 -13.13
C GLN A 55 4.69 3.68 -11.70
N VAL A 56 3.61 3.17 -11.09
CA VAL A 56 3.24 3.56 -9.71
C VAL A 56 4.10 2.88 -8.64
N THR A 57 4.66 1.71 -8.94
CA THR A 57 5.58 0.96 -8.06
C THR A 57 6.95 1.64 -7.96
N HIS A 58 7.45 2.16 -9.09
CA HIS A 58 8.79 2.74 -9.17
C HIS A 58 8.82 4.24 -8.83
N ASP A 59 7.71 4.96 -9.07
CA ASP A 59 7.60 6.39 -8.75
C ASP A 59 6.38 6.69 -7.87
N TYR A 60 6.62 6.97 -6.59
CA TYR A 60 5.57 7.29 -5.63
C TYR A 60 4.74 8.53 -6.02
N ARG A 61 5.29 9.43 -6.85
CA ARG A 61 4.56 10.62 -7.33
C ARG A 61 3.50 10.23 -8.36
N GLN A 62 3.78 9.21 -9.17
CA GLN A 62 2.79 8.65 -10.11
C GLN A 62 1.71 7.88 -9.34
N ALA A 63 2.07 7.13 -8.30
CA ALA A 63 1.09 6.52 -7.39
C ALA A 63 0.19 7.59 -6.74
N PHE A 64 0.79 8.69 -6.29
CA PHE A 64 0.06 9.80 -5.68
C PHE A 64 -0.93 10.47 -6.63
N GLU A 65 -0.50 10.77 -7.85
CA GLU A 65 -1.38 11.31 -8.89
C GLU A 65 -2.52 10.34 -9.22
N ALA A 66 -2.24 9.04 -9.33
CA ALA A 66 -3.25 8.02 -9.63
C ALA A 66 -4.34 7.95 -8.54
N VAL A 67 -3.94 8.00 -7.26
CA VAL A 67 -4.88 8.04 -6.13
C VAL A 67 -5.70 9.32 -6.15
N ILE A 68 -5.10 10.50 -6.38
CA ILE A 68 -5.84 11.76 -6.46
C ILE A 68 -6.91 11.72 -7.55
N ARG A 69 -6.58 11.17 -8.73
CA ARG A 69 -7.54 11.00 -9.82
C ARG A 69 -8.70 10.09 -9.39
N CYS A 70 -8.41 8.96 -8.75
CA CYS A 70 -9.46 8.10 -8.21
C CYS A 70 -10.33 8.81 -7.15
N CYS A 71 -9.75 9.61 -6.25
CA CYS A 71 -10.51 10.40 -5.29
C CYS A 71 -11.43 11.46 -5.92
N ARG A 72 -11.16 11.88 -7.16
CA ARG A 72 -12.04 12.77 -7.94
C ARG A 72 -13.15 11.98 -8.65
N ASP A 73 -12.82 10.78 -9.12
CA ASP A 73 -13.72 9.94 -9.91
C ASP A 73 -14.67 9.09 -9.05
N TYR A 74 -14.31 8.85 -7.78
CA TYR A 74 -15.07 8.04 -6.83
C TYR A 74 -15.42 8.82 -5.55
N ASP A 75 -16.58 8.52 -4.95
CA ASP A 75 -17.04 9.11 -3.67
C ASP A 75 -16.35 8.46 -2.46
N TRP A 76 -15.02 8.52 -2.40
CA TRP A 76 -14.24 8.03 -1.26
C TRP A 76 -14.20 9.06 -0.13
N ASP A 77 -14.37 8.60 1.10
CA ASP A 77 -14.30 9.45 2.29
C ASP A 77 -12.86 9.72 2.72
N ALA A 78 -11.99 8.73 2.53
CA ALA A 78 -10.56 8.81 2.79
C ALA A 78 -9.79 7.86 1.86
N ALA A 79 -8.52 8.17 1.61
CA ALA A 79 -7.64 7.34 0.79
C ALA A 79 -6.23 7.32 1.39
N VAL A 80 -5.46 6.28 1.05
CA VAL A 80 -4.02 6.28 1.33
C VAL A 80 -3.31 6.87 0.12
N PRO A 81 -2.63 8.02 0.25
CA PRO A 81 -2.30 8.84 -0.91
C PRO A 81 -1.36 8.18 -1.91
N ASN A 82 -0.48 7.26 -1.50
CA ASN A 82 0.52 6.63 -2.36
C ASN A 82 0.65 5.13 -2.07
N MET A 83 -0.44 4.47 -1.69
CA MET A 83 -0.40 3.06 -1.31
C MET A 83 -0.08 2.19 -2.52
N VAL A 84 1.20 1.89 -2.70
CA VAL A 84 1.70 0.76 -3.48
C VAL A 84 2.68 0.03 -2.55
N TYR A 85 2.37 -1.22 -2.24
CA TYR A 85 3.03 -1.95 -1.15
C TYR A 85 4.51 -2.19 -1.42
N VAL A 86 4.85 -2.43 -2.68
CA VAL A 86 6.21 -2.76 -3.14
C VAL A 86 6.81 -1.54 -3.81
N TRP A 87 7.09 -0.49 -3.04
CA TRP A 87 7.87 0.61 -3.59
C TRP A 87 9.29 0.12 -3.90
N THR A 88 9.69 0.15 -5.17
CA THR A 88 10.91 -0.49 -5.67
C THR A 88 12.14 -0.13 -4.85
N GLY A 89 12.29 1.16 -4.52
CA GLY A 89 13.44 1.65 -3.76
C GLY A 89 13.57 1.01 -2.38
N LEU A 90 12.47 0.83 -1.65
CA LEU A 90 12.49 0.20 -0.32
C LEU A 90 12.76 -1.30 -0.44
N VAL A 91 12.10 -1.97 -1.37
CA VAL A 91 12.18 -3.43 -1.53
C VAL A 91 13.60 -3.84 -1.94
N GLN A 92 14.20 -3.11 -2.90
CA GLN A 92 15.57 -3.37 -3.32
C GLN A 92 16.60 -2.94 -2.28
N ALA A 93 16.41 -1.80 -1.60
CA ALA A 93 17.34 -1.36 -0.55
C ALA A 93 17.34 -2.30 0.66
N ALA A 94 16.21 -2.91 0.98
CA ALA A 94 16.09 -3.93 2.01
C ALA A 94 16.43 -5.34 1.50
N GLY A 95 16.88 -5.50 0.25
CA GLY A 95 17.27 -6.79 -0.32
C GLY A 95 16.16 -7.85 -0.34
N LEU A 96 14.88 -7.44 -0.30
CA LEU A 96 13.79 -8.39 -0.09
C LEU A 96 13.64 -9.35 -1.28
N ARG A 97 13.64 -10.65 -0.99
CA ARG A 97 13.58 -11.76 -1.96
C ARG A 97 12.16 -12.28 -2.18
N TYR A 98 11.25 -11.98 -1.26
CA TYR A 98 9.89 -12.53 -1.23
C TYR A 98 8.85 -11.63 -1.91
N TYR A 99 9.24 -10.46 -2.43
CA TYR A 99 8.40 -9.65 -3.31
C TYR A 99 8.86 -9.79 -4.75
N ALA A 100 7.91 -9.87 -5.67
CA ALA A 100 8.14 -9.73 -7.10
C ALA A 100 7.73 -8.31 -7.53
N ILE A 101 8.69 -7.51 -7.95
CA ILE A 101 8.51 -6.11 -8.33
C ILE A 101 8.00 -5.99 -9.80
N PRO A 102 6.87 -5.31 -10.04
CA PRO A 102 6.38 -5.03 -11.39
C PRO A 102 7.43 -4.39 -12.30
N GLY A 103 7.62 -4.94 -13.50
CA GLY A 103 8.60 -4.49 -14.49
C GLY A 103 10.07 -4.84 -14.21
N ILE A 104 10.36 -5.54 -13.11
CA ILE A 104 11.69 -6.14 -12.84
C ILE A 104 11.54 -7.67 -12.80
N ASP A 105 10.59 -8.14 -12.00
CA ASP A 105 10.42 -9.54 -11.63
C ASP A 105 9.18 -10.18 -12.26
N VAL A 106 8.18 -9.36 -12.56
CA VAL A 106 6.92 -9.71 -13.23
C VAL A 106 6.63 -8.66 -14.30
N ASP A 107 5.66 -8.96 -15.18
CA ASP A 107 5.22 -8.04 -16.23
C ASP A 107 4.81 -6.66 -15.68
N GLU A 108 4.98 -5.60 -16.49
CA GLU A 108 4.76 -4.21 -16.08
C GLU A 108 3.31 -3.88 -15.68
N HIS A 109 2.32 -4.66 -16.15
CA HIS A 109 0.90 -4.50 -15.81
C HIS A 109 0.44 -5.44 -14.68
N THR A 110 1.30 -6.33 -14.22
CA THR A 110 1.00 -7.24 -13.12
C THR A 110 1.32 -6.54 -11.81
N GLY A 111 0.36 -6.49 -10.87
CA GLY A 111 0.61 -5.98 -9.52
C GLY A 111 1.63 -6.85 -8.78
N PHE A 112 2.23 -6.33 -7.72
CA PHE A 112 3.28 -7.07 -7.02
C PHE A 112 2.78 -8.45 -6.56
N GLN A 113 3.69 -9.42 -6.53
CA GLN A 113 3.37 -10.78 -6.06
C GLN A 113 4.24 -11.16 -4.86
N TYR A 114 3.70 -12.02 -4.01
CA TYR A 114 4.50 -12.74 -3.02
C TYR A 114 5.19 -13.92 -3.69
N ARG A 115 6.50 -14.03 -3.49
CA ARG A 115 7.32 -15.17 -3.89
C ARG A 115 7.46 -16.10 -2.70
N GLU A 116 6.71 -17.18 -2.73
CA GLU A 116 6.86 -18.26 -1.76
C GLU A 116 7.93 -19.24 -2.25
N PRO A 117 8.93 -19.56 -1.43
CA PRO A 117 9.89 -20.62 -1.72
C PRO A 117 9.19 -21.98 -1.62
N ASP A 118 9.87 -23.04 -2.04
CA ASP A 118 9.39 -24.38 -1.76
C ASP A 118 9.36 -24.68 -0.24
N MET A 119 8.75 -25.80 0.13
CA MET A 119 8.58 -26.18 1.54
C MET A 119 9.89 -26.47 2.27
N GLU A 120 10.94 -26.88 1.57
CA GLU A 120 12.26 -27.12 2.16
C GLU A 120 12.95 -25.79 2.52
N HIS A 121 12.70 -24.76 1.71
CA HIS A 121 13.25 -23.41 1.84
C HIS A 121 12.24 -22.39 2.39
N ALA A 122 11.16 -22.86 3.03
CA ALA A 122 10.14 -22.01 3.63
C ALA A 122 10.75 -20.92 4.53
N TRP A 123 10.27 -19.67 4.39
CA TRP A 123 10.76 -18.55 5.20
C TRP A 123 10.61 -18.80 6.71
N MET A 124 9.53 -19.49 7.09
CA MET A 124 9.31 -20.10 8.40
C MET A 124 8.85 -21.54 8.20
N ARG A 125 9.54 -22.49 8.83
CA ARG A 125 9.17 -23.91 8.81
C ARG A 125 8.13 -24.19 9.89
N ARG A 126 7.39 -25.29 9.74
CA ARG A 126 6.35 -25.69 10.71
C ARG A 126 6.93 -25.91 12.10
N GLU A 127 8.13 -26.48 12.15
CA GLU A 127 8.84 -26.83 13.39
C GLU A 127 9.30 -25.59 14.18
N GLU A 128 9.22 -24.41 13.57
CA GLU A 128 9.65 -23.15 14.18
C GLU A 128 8.50 -22.36 14.81
N TYR A 129 7.27 -22.89 14.80
CA TYR A 129 6.10 -22.19 15.31
C TYR A 129 6.19 -21.93 16.82
N ASP A 130 6.67 -22.90 17.60
CA ASP A 130 6.81 -22.74 19.06
C ASP A 130 7.81 -21.62 19.39
N GLU A 131 8.92 -21.55 18.67
CA GLU A 131 9.93 -20.50 18.84
C GLU A 131 9.40 -19.12 18.44
N PHE A 132 8.64 -19.03 17.33
CA PHE A 132 7.98 -17.78 16.93
C PHE A 132 6.93 -17.34 17.96
N ILE A 133 6.17 -18.26 18.55
CA ILE A 133 5.16 -17.93 19.57
C ILE A 133 5.81 -17.46 20.87
N GLU A 134 6.94 -18.08 21.27
CA GLU A 134 7.65 -17.74 22.50
C GLU A 134 8.26 -16.33 22.44
N ASP A 135 8.95 -15.98 21.34
CA ASP A 135 9.47 -14.63 21.10
C ASP A 135 9.36 -14.22 19.62
N PRO A 136 8.23 -13.60 19.22
CA PRO A 136 8.02 -13.17 17.84
C PRO A 136 9.07 -12.18 17.35
N VAL A 137 9.59 -11.32 18.23
CA VAL A 137 10.54 -10.27 17.84
C VAL A 137 11.90 -10.88 17.57
N ALA A 138 12.40 -11.72 18.48
CA ALA A 138 13.66 -12.42 18.29
C ALA A 138 13.62 -13.31 17.05
N PHE A 139 12.54 -14.07 16.84
CA PHE A 139 12.39 -14.91 15.66
C PHE A 139 12.40 -14.10 14.36
N LEU A 140 11.60 -13.03 14.30
CA LEU A 140 11.54 -12.18 13.10
C LEU A 140 12.89 -11.55 12.77
N TRP A 141 13.64 -11.11 13.78
CA TRP A 141 14.93 -10.44 13.59
C TRP A 141 16.07 -11.41 13.26
N THR A 142 16.15 -12.55 13.97
CA THR A 142 17.32 -13.43 13.92
C THR A 142 17.19 -14.57 12.92
N LYS A 143 15.96 -14.95 12.53
CA LYS A 143 15.70 -16.05 11.61
C LYS A 143 14.97 -15.62 10.35
N TRP A 144 13.81 -14.99 10.50
CA TRP A 144 12.96 -14.70 9.34
C TRP A 144 13.55 -13.61 8.44
N LEU A 145 13.98 -12.48 9.02
CA LEU A 145 14.52 -11.35 8.26
C LEU A 145 15.76 -11.75 7.43
N PRO A 146 16.78 -12.45 7.97
CA PRO A 146 17.91 -12.94 7.17
C PRO A 146 17.53 -13.91 6.04
N ARG A 147 16.39 -14.60 6.15
CA ARG A 147 15.90 -15.50 5.09
C ARG A 147 15.16 -14.75 3.99
N ILE A 148 14.39 -13.72 4.31
CA ILE A 148 13.63 -13.00 3.29
C ILE A 148 14.41 -11.84 2.65
N SER A 149 15.52 -11.42 3.24
CA SER A 149 16.37 -10.32 2.76
C SER A 149 17.73 -10.88 2.35
N ALA A 150 18.23 -10.46 1.19
CA ALA A 150 19.62 -10.63 0.81
C ALA A 150 20.45 -9.53 1.49
N GLU A 151 21.52 -9.91 2.18
CA GLU A 151 22.58 -8.96 2.59
C GLU A 151 23.12 -8.18 1.38
#